data_AF-A0A6B3FRB0-F1
#
_entry.id   AF-A0A6B3FRB0-F1
#
_cell.length_a   1.000
_cell.length_b   1.000
_cell.length_c   1.000
_cell.angle_alpha   90.00
_cell.angle_beta   90.00
_cell.angle_gamma   90.00
#
_symmetry.space_group_name_H-M   'P 1'
#
loop_
_entity.id
_entity.type
_entity.pdbx_description
1 polymer ?
#
loop_
_entity_poly.entity_id
_entity_poly.type
_entity_poly.pdbx_seq_one_letter_code
_entity_poly.pdbx_strand_id
1 'polypeptide(L)'
;MTGAEQQGWGRRLTGYAWRYRRNVVLALGSSLAGMAVMALVPLITKVIIDDVVTDHTRSLAVWTGLLIGAAVLVYIATYIRRYYGGRLALDVQHDLRTDMYATITRLDGKRQDELSTGQVVGRATSDLQLIQGLLFMLPMTIGNVLLFLISLVIMAWLSLPLTLVALAVAPALWFIARRSK
;
A
#
# COMPACT_ATOMS: atom_id res chain seq x y z
N MET A 1 13.10 34.24 16.75
CA MET A 1 12.20 33.99 15.61
C MET A 1 13.05 33.51 14.44
N THR A 2 12.51 32.58 13.64
CA THR A 2 13.06 31.88 12.44
C THR A 2 14.03 30.71 12.69
N GLY A 3 13.58 29.49 12.39
CA GLY A 3 14.39 28.26 12.41
C GLY A 3 13.62 26.94 12.55
N ALA A 4 12.40 26.96 13.09
CA ALA A 4 11.59 25.76 13.36
C ALA A 4 10.33 25.65 12.49
N GLU A 5 10.29 26.33 11.35
CA GLU A 5 9.24 26.11 10.35
C GLU A 5 9.52 24.81 9.59
N GLN A 6 8.56 23.88 9.66
CA GLN A 6 8.38 22.74 8.75
C GLN A 6 9.27 21.50 8.97
N GLN A 7 9.34 20.92 10.17
CA GLN A 7 9.34 19.45 10.19
C GLN A 7 7.95 18.99 9.71
N GLY A 8 7.82 18.72 8.41
CA GLY A 8 6.57 18.27 7.82
C GLY A 8 5.98 17.10 8.62
N TRP A 9 4.66 17.08 8.81
CA TRP A 9 3.94 16.04 9.55
C TRP A 9 4.36 14.61 9.14
N GLY A 10 4.71 14.42 7.85
CA GLY A 10 5.25 13.18 7.32
C GLY A 10 6.59 12.77 7.92
N ARG A 11 7.52 13.72 8.18
CA ARG A 11 8.81 13.42 8.84
C ARG A 11 8.62 12.97 10.29
N ARG A 12 7.64 13.56 11.00
CA ARG A 12 7.28 13.13 12.35
C ARG A 12 6.65 11.74 12.33
N LEU A 13 5.67 11.51 11.47
CA LEU A 13 4.99 10.21 11.34
C LEU A 13 5.95 9.09 10.91
N THR A 14 6.85 9.37 9.97
CA THR A 14 7.91 8.42 9.58
C THR A 14 8.85 8.12 10.75
N GLY A 15 9.16 9.11 11.60
CA GLY A 15 9.88 8.89 12.85
C GLY A 15 9.18 7.90 13.78
N TYR A 16 7.86 8.04 14.00
CA TYR A 16 7.07 7.07 14.78
C TYR A 16 7.06 5.68 14.13
N ALA A 17 6.82 5.60 12.81
CA ALA A 17 6.82 4.33 12.10
C ALA A 17 8.20 3.63 12.15
N TRP A 18 9.29 4.40 12.10
CA TRP A 18 10.65 3.86 12.10
C TRP A 18 11.07 3.27 13.45
N ARG A 19 10.42 3.64 14.56
CA ARG A 19 10.55 2.91 15.84
C ARG A 19 10.21 1.43 15.67
N TYR A 20 9.26 1.12 14.78
CA TYR A 20 8.85 -0.22 14.41
C TYR A 20 9.42 -0.67 13.05
N ARG A 21 10.70 -0.38 12.79
CA ARG A 21 11.38 -0.68 11.51
C ARG A 21 11.16 -2.10 10.98
N ARG A 22 11.08 -3.11 11.87
CA ARG A 22 10.81 -4.50 11.47
C ARG A 22 9.44 -4.63 10.82
N ASN A 23 8.40 -4.02 11.40
CA ASN A 23 7.05 -4.06 10.86
C ASN A 23 6.98 -3.29 9.53
N VAL A 24 7.67 -2.14 9.43
CA VAL A 24 7.77 -1.36 8.18
C VAL A 24 8.41 -2.19 7.06
N VAL A 25 9.58 -2.78 7.32
CA VAL A 25 10.34 -3.56 6.32
C VAL A 25 9.57 -4.81 5.91
N LEU A 26 8.95 -5.52 6.87
CA LEU A 26 8.16 -6.71 6.56
C LEU A 26 6.90 -6.37 5.77
N ALA A 27 6.18 -5.30 6.12
CA ALA A 27 4.97 -4.89 5.42
C ALA A 27 5.26 -4.36 4.01
N LEU A 28 6.25 -3.48 3.87
CA LEU A 28 6.64 -2.95 2.55
C LEU A 28 7.28 -4.04 1.69
N GLY A 29 8.25 -4.77 2.24
CA GLY A 29 8.98 -5.80 1.51
C GLY A 29 8.07 -6.90 0.98
N SER A 30 7.14 -7.41 1.80
CA SER A 30 6.17 -8.40 1.35
C SER A 30 5.17 -7.84 0.35
N SER A 31 4.75 -6.57 0.48
CA SER A 31 3.91 -5.91 -0.52
C SER A 31 4.60 -5.87 -1.88
N LEU A 32 5.83 -5.38 -1.93
CA LEU A 32 6.60 -5.26 -3.16
C LEU A 32 6.85 -6.63 -3.81
N ALA A 33 7.25 -7.62 -3.00
CA ALA A 33 7.48 -8.99 -3.48
C ALA A 33 6.20 -9.63 -4.04
N GLY A 34 5.08 -9.53 -3.30
CA GLY A 34 3.80 -10.06 -3.75
C GLY A 34 3.31 -9.41 -5.05
N MET A 35 3.45 -8.08 -5.16
CA MET A 35 3.04 -7.33 -6.34
C MET A 35 3.95 -7.59 -7.55
N ALA A 36 5.24 -7.78 -7.35
CA ALA A 36 6.16 -8.20 -8.41
C ALA A 36 5.79 -9.58 -8.96
N VAL A 37 5.49 -10.55 -8.09
CA VAL A 37 5.06 -11.90 -8.52
C VAL A 37 3.72 -11.83 -9.25
N MET A 38 2.77 -11.07 -8.71
CA MET A 38 1.46 -10.87 -9.33
C MET A 38 1.57 -10.24 -10.73
N ALA A 39 2.53 -9.33 -10.95
CA ALA A 39 2.82 -8.75 -12.26
C ALA A 39 3.36 -9.77 -13.29
N LEU A 40 4.03 -10.83 -12.82
CA LEU A 40 4.61 -11.87 -13.67
C LEU A 40 3.63 -13.02 -13.98
N VAL A 41 2.56 -13.18 -13.21
CA VAL A 41 1.56 -14.24 -13.43
C VAL A 41 1.03 -14.28 -14.87
N PRO A 42 0.70 -13.15 -15.54
CA PRO A 42 0.23 -13.17 -16.93
C PRO A 42 1.23 -13.75 -17.93
N LEU A 43 2.54 -13.66 -17.67
CA LEU A 43 3.57 -14.26 -18.53
C LEU A 43 3.53 -15.79 -18.46
N ILE A 44 3.25 -16.36 -17.30
CA ILE A 44 3.07 -17.80 -17.14
C ILE A 44 1.83 -18.25 -17.94
N THR A 45 0.74 -17.50 -17.83
CA THR A 45 -0.48 -17.76 -18.60
C THR A 45 -0.23 -17.66 -20.10
N LYS A 46 0.54 -16.68 -20.57
CA LYS A 46 0.94 -16.56 -21.97
C LYS A 46 1.64 -17.83 -22.45
N VAL A 47 2.65 -18.31 -21.72
CA VAL A 47 3.40 -19.52 -22.10
C VAL A 47 2.52 -20.76 -22.09
N ILE A 48 1.56 -20.87 -21.17
CA ILE A 48 0.58 -21.96 -21.19
C ILE A 48 -0.25 -21.92 -22.47
N ILE A 49 -0.72 -20.75 -22.88
CA ILE A 49 -1.53 -20.60 -24.10
C ILE A 49 -0.67 -20.95 -25.33
N ASP A 50 0.49 -20.33 -25.48
CA ASP A 50 1.34 -20.46 -26.66
C ASP A 50 1.94 -21.88 -26.76
N ASP A 51 2.64 -22.36 -25.72
CA ASP A 51 3.43 -23.59 -25.81
C ASP A 51 2.62 -24.87 -25.57
N VAL A 52 1.55 -24.80 -24.77
CA VAL A 52 0.79 -25.99 -24.35
C VAL A 52 -0.50 -26.15 -25.16
N VAL A 53 -1.25 -25.06 -25.35
CA VAL A 53 -2.53 -25.12 -26.07
C VAL A 53 -2.33 -25.05 -27.57
N THR A 54 -1.42 -24.22 -28.07
CA THR A 54 -1.19 -24.09 -29.52
C THR A 54 -0.19 -25.14 -30.03
N ASP A 55 1.00 -25.20 -29.43
CA ASP A 55 2.09 -26.03 -29.99
C ASP A 55 2.20 -27.45 -29.38
N HIS A 56 1.51 -27.73 -28.27
CA HIS A 56 1.53 -29.01 -27.53
C HIS A 56 2.94 -29.52 -27.15
N THR A 57 3.93 -28.63 -27.01
CA THR A 57 5.35 -29.00 -26.84
C THR A 57 5.75 -29.22 -25.38
N ARG A 58 4.98 -28.69 -24.41
CA ARG A 58 5.32 -28.73 -22.98
C ARG A 58 4.21 -29.35 -22.13
N SER A 59 4.60 -29.94 -21.00
CA SER A 59 3.67 -30.51 -20.03
C SER A 59 2.90 -29.42 -19.26
N LEU A 60 1.57 -29.47 -19.34
CA LEU A 60 0.63 -28.59 -18.62
C LEU A 60 0.84 -28.64 -17.09
N ALA A 61 1.28 -29.78 -16.56
CA ALA A 61 1.44 -30.00 -15.13
C ALA A 61 2.50 -29.07 -14.50
N VAL A 62 3.61 -28.82 -15.21
CA VAL A 62 4.71 -27.97 -14.71
C VAL A 62 4.25 -26.52 -14.57
N TRP A 63 3.58 -25.99 -15.59
CA TRP A 63 3.12 -24.60 -15.60
C TRP A 63 1.94 -24.37 -14.66
N THR A 64 1.05 -25.35 -14.54
CA THR A 64 -0.01 -25.33 -13.52
C THR A 64 0.59 -25.35 -12.11
N GLY A 65 1.62 -26.18 -11.87
CA GLY A 65 2.37 -26.19 -10.62
C GLY A 65 3.03 -24.85 -10.31
N LEU A 66 3.59 -24.18 -11.32
CA LEU A 66 4.18 -22.85 -11.18
C LEU A 66 3.12 -21.78 -10.82
N LEU A 67 1.93 -21.83 -11.43
CA LEU A 67 0.81 -20.94 -11.07
C LEU A 67 0.35 -21.16 -9.63
N ILE A 68 0.24 -22.41 -9.18
CA ILE A 68 -0.10 -22.74 -7.79
C ILE A 68 1.00 -22.20 -6.85
N GLY A 69 2.28 -22.41 -7.18
CA GLY A 69 3.41 -21.87 -6.42
C GLY A 69 3.37 -20.33 -6.33
N ALA A 70 3.10 -19.64 -7.44
CA ALA A 70 2.95 -18.20 -7.48
C ALA A 70 1.76 -17.73 -6.62
N ALA A 71 0.62 -18.42 -6.68
CA ALA A 71 -0.56 -18.11 -5.88
C ALA A 71 -0.28 -18.25 -4.37
N VAL A 72 0.41 -19.32 -3.96
CA VAL A 72 0.84 -19.53 -2.57
C VAL A 72 1.80 -18.43 -2.13
N LEU A 73 2.76 -18.04 -2.98
CA LEU A 73 3.70 -16.97 -2.66
C LEU A 73 3.00 -15.61 -2.49
N VAL A 74 2.07 -15.28 -3.39
CA VAL A 74 1.25 -14.06 -3.31
C VAL A 74 0.38 -14.08 -2.05
N TYR A 75 -0.19 -15.23 -1.69
CA TYR A 75 -0.95 -15.39 -0.46
C TYR A 75 -0.09 -15.11 0.78
N ILE A 76 1.08 -15.75 0.89
CA ILE A 76 2.00 -15.57 2.02
C ILE A 76 2.45 -14.10 2.10
N ALA A 77 2.84 -13.51 0.97
CA ALA A 77 3.24 -12.11 0.89
C ALA A 77 2.11 -11.17 1.35
N THR A 78 0.88 -11.42 0.89
CA THR A 78 -0.31 -10.66 1.28
C THR A 78 -0.62 -10.81 2.77
N TYR A 79 -0.50 -12.02 3.31
CA TYR A 79 -0.70 -12.29 4.73
C TYR A 79 0.32 -11.51 5.58
N ILE A 80 1.62 -11.62 5.27
CA ILE A 80 2.68 -10.89 5.97
C ILE A 80 2.43 -9.39 5.88
N ARG A 81 2.10 -8.86 4.69
CA ARG A 81 1.79 -7.44 4.49
C ARG A 81 0.65 -6.97 5.39
N ARG A 82 -0.46 -7.71 5.39
CA ARG A 82 -1.66 -7.37 6.18
C ARG A 82 -1.38 -7.43 7.68
N TYR A 83 -0.70 -8.48 8.13
CA TYR A 83 -0.38 -8.67 9.54
C TYR A 83 0.57 -7.60 10.07
N TYR A 84 1.74 -7.42 9.44
CA TYR A 84 2.72 -6.44 9.91
C TYR A 84 2.32 -5.00 9.61
N GLY A 85 1.58 -4.74 8.53
CA GLY A 85 1.02 -3.42 8.24
C GLY A 85 -0.06 -3.01 9.24
N GLY A 86 -0.95 -3.94 9.61
CA GLY A 86 -1.96 -3.72 10.66
C GLY A 86 -1.33 -3.51 12.03
N ARG A 87 -0.32 -4.33 12.38
CA ARG A 87 0.43 -4.19 13.63
C ARG A 87 1.14 -2.84 13.71
N LEU A 88 1.85 -2.44 12.65
CA LEU A 88 2.49 -1.12 12.55
C LEU A 88 1.49 0.02 12.78
N ALA A 89 0.33 -0.04 12.13
CA ALA A 89 -0.69 1.00 12.24
C ALA A 89 -1.22 1.13 13.67
N LEU A 90 -1.50 -0.01 14.34
CA LEU A 90 -1.97 -0.04 15.72
C LEU A 90 -0.89 0.43 16.72
N ASP A 91 0.35 -0.04 16.56
CA ASP A 91 1.48 0.33 17.42
C ASP A 91 1.74 1.84 17.36
N VAL A 92 1.79 2.43 16.15
CA VAL A 92 1.96 3.88 15.98
C VAL A 92 0.77 4.66 16.52
N GLN A 93 -0.46 4.18 16.30
CA GLN A 93 -1.66 4.81 16.86
C GLN A 93 -1.64 4.82 18.39
N HIS A 94 -1.17 3.72 19.01
CA HIS A 94 -1.04 3.62 20.46
C HIS A 94 -0.03 4.63 21.01
N ASP A 95 1.16 4.72 20.40
CA ASP A 95 2.19 5.69 20.78
C ASP A 95 1.67 7.12 20.69
N LEU A 96 1.06 7.48 19.57
CA LEU A 96 0.51 8.84 19.36
C LEU A 96 -0.61 9.16 20.36
N ARG A 97 -1.47 8.19 20.67
CA ARG A 97 -2.53 8.35 21.68
C ARG A 97 -1.94 8.57 23.07
N THR A 98 -0.92 7.81 23.44
CA THR A 98 -0.25 7.92 24.74
C THR A 98 0.46 9.27 24.88
N ASP A 99 1.19 9.70 23.85
CA ASP A 99 1.86 11.01 23.83
C ASP A 99 0.85 12.18 23.90
N MET A 100 -0.29 12.04 23.21
CA MET A 100 -1.38 13.01 23.28
C MET A 100 -1.94 13.12 24.70
N TYR A 101 -2.28 12.00 25.34
CA TYR A 101 -2.81 12.02 26.71
C TYR A 101 -1.78 12.59 27.69
N ALA A 102 -0.50 12.19 27.58
CA ALA A 102 0.57 12.72 28.42
C ALA A 102 0.76 14.24 28.25
N THR A 103 0.49 14.78 27.06
CA THR A 103 0.54 16.22 26.81
C THR A 103 -0.65 16.94 27.45
N ILE A 104 -1.86 16.37 27.32
CA ILE A 104 -3.08 16.93 27.93
C ILE A 104 -2.96 16.99 29.45
N THR A 105 -2.46 15.94 30.10
CA THR A 105 -2.35 15.87 31.55
C THR A 105 -1.27 16.78 32.14
N ARG A 106 -0.31 17.24 31.33
CA ARG A 106 0.76 18.17 31.75
C ARG A 106 0.37 19.65 31.67
N LEU A 107 -0.77 19.98 31.06
CA LEU A 107 -1.28 21.35 31.00
C LEU A 107 -1.69 21.85 32.39
N ASP A 108 -1.51 23.14 32.66
CA ASP A 108 -1.97 23.80 33.87
C ASP A 108 -3.51 23.88 33.92
N GLY A 109 -4.09 23.86 35.13
CA GLY A 109 -5.55 23.78 35.32
C GLY A 109 -6.34 24.83 34.53
N LYS A 110 -5.85 26.07 34.45
CA LYS A 110 -6.48 27.14 33.68
C LYS A 110 -6.53 26.85 32.18
N ARG A 111 -5.45 26.29 31.61
CA ARG A 111 -5.42 25.88 30.19
C ARG A 111 -6.24 24.61 29.95
N GLN A 112 -6.36 23.73 30.93
CA GLN A 112 -7.27 22.57 30.83
C GLN A 112 -8.74 23.02 30.83
N ASP A 113 -9.10 24.03 31.63
CA ASP A 113 -10.45 24.60 31.69
C ASP A 113 -10.83 25.35 30.40
N GLU A 114 -9.85 25.95 29.72
CA GLU A 114 -10.03 26.57 28.39
C GLU A 114 -10.21 25.53 27.27
N LEU A 115 -9.82 24.28 27.49
CA LEU A 115 -9.97 23.19 26.53
C LEU A 115 -11.28 22.46 26.77
N SER A 116 -12.12 22.37 25.72
CA SER A 116 -13.18 21.38 25.70
C SER A 116 -12.55 19.98 25.55
N THR A 117 -12.15 19.39 26.68
CA THR A 117 -11.41 18.12 26.73
C THR A 117 -12.09 17.03 25.92
N GLY A 118 -13.43 16.98 25.93
CA GLY A 118 -14.22 16.06 25.09
C GLY A 118 -14.05 16.29 23.57
N GLN A 119 -14.03 17.55 23.12
CA GLN A 119 -13.79 17.86 21.71
C GLN A 119 -12.35 17.58 21.29
N VAL A 120 -11.37 17.85 22.15
CA VAL A 120 -9.95 17.60 21.86
C VAL A 120 -9.69 16.10 21.73
N VAL A 121 -10.13 15.31 22.71
CA VAL A 121 -9.99 13.84 22.67
C VAL A 121 -10.77 13.24 21.51
N GLY A 122 -11.97 13.77 21.22
CA GLY A 122 -12.80 13.32 20.10
C GLY A 122 -12.14 13.53 18.74
N ARG A 123 -11.66 14.75 18.46
CA ARG A 123 -10.95 15.07 17.21
C ARG A 123 -9.68 14.25 17.08
N ALA A 124 -8.85 14.22 18.13
CA ALA A 124 -7.60 13.48 18.09
C ALA A 124 -7.83 11.98 17.89
N THR A 125 -8.89 11.40 18.47
CA THR A 125 -9.24 9.99 18.21
C THR A 125 -9.60 9.75 16.74
N SER A 126 -10.37 10.65 16.13
CA SER A 126 -10.71 10.57 14.71
C SER A 126 -9.49 10.72 13.81
N ASP A 127 -8.61 11.69 14.11
CA ASP A 127 -7.37 11.90 13.37
C ASP A 127 -6.43 10.68 13.48
N LEU A 128 -6.35 10.08 14.67
CA LEU A 128 -5.58 8.86 14.89
C LEU A 128 -6.11 7.66 14.10
N GLN A 129 -7.43 7.57 13.88
CA GLN A 129 -8.01 6.55 13.00
C GLN A 129 -7.64 6.79 11.54
N LEU A 130 -7.61 8.04 11.07
CA LEU A 130 -7.16 8.37 9.72
C LEU A 130 -5.68 8.01 9.54
N ILE A 131 -4.83 8.30 10.52
CA ILE A 131 -3.40 7.91 10.50
C ILE A 131 -3.25 6.39 10.46
N GLN A 132 -4.01 5.67 11.29
CA GLN A 132 -4.02 4.20 11.29
C GLN A 132 -4.41 3.65 9.90
N GLY A 133 -5.48 4.16 9.31
CA GLY A 133 -5.94 3.78 7.97
C GLY A 133 -4.89 4.06 6.89
N LEU A 134 -4.25 5.23 6.96
CA LEU A 134 -3.16 5.61 6.06
C LEU A 134 -1.97 4.64 6.18
N LEU A 135 -1.50 4.35 7.40
CA LEU A 135 -0.37 3.44 7.62
C LEU A 135 -0.65 2.02 7.14
N PHE A 136 -1.90 1.55 7.28
CA PHE A 136 -2.33 0.26 6.76
C PHE A 136 -2.37 0.23 5.22
N MET A 137 -2.82 1.33 4.59
CA MET A 137 -2.99 1.42 3.14
C MET A 137 -1.67 1.64 2.40
N LEU A 138 -0.73 2.40 2.97
CA LEU A 138 0.52 2.80 2.32
C LEU A 138 1.29 1.65 1.68
N PRO A 139 1.57 0.51 2.36
CA PRO A 139 2.26 -0.61 1.74
C PRO A 139 1.53 -1.16 0.52
N MET A 140 0.20 -1.25 0.58
CA MET A 140 -0.61 -1.71 -0.55
C MET A 140 -0.54 -0.73 -1.71
N THR A 141 -0.71 0.57 -1.46
CA THR A 141 -0.67 1.60 -2.52
C THR A 141 0.69 1.64 -3.21
N ILE A 142 1.78 1.61 -2.45
CA ILE A 142 3.14 1.57 -3.02
C ILE A 142 3.33 0.29 -3.84
N GLY A 143 2.87 -0.84 -3.32
CA GLY A 143 2.89 -2.12 -4.05
C GLY A 143 2.08 -2.07 -5.36
N ASN A 144 0.90 -1.46 -5.36
CA ASN A 144 0.07 -1.33 -6.56
C ASN A 144 0.71 -0.41 -7.61
N VAL A 145 1.41 0.65 -7.19
CA VAL A 145 2.21 1.48 -8.10
C VAL A 145 3.32 0.63 -8.74
N LEU A 146 4.02 -0.20 -7.96
CA LEU A 146 5.02 -1.12 -8.51
C LEU A 146 4.39 -2.12 -9.49
N LEU A 147 3.26 -2.75 -9.14
CA LEU A 147 2.52 -3.65 -10.02
C LEU A 147 2.19 -2.96 -11.34
N PHE A 148 1.67 -1.73 -11.28
CA PHE A 148 1.34 -0.95 -12.47
C PHE A 148 2.57 -0.69 -13.34
N LEU A 149 3.69 -0.24 -12.74
CA LEU A 149 4.92 0.04 -13.48
C LEU A 149 5.51 -1.23 -14.13
N ILE A 150 5.60 -2.33 -13.39
CA ILE A 150 6.11 -3.60 -13.92
C ILE A 150 5.20 -4.12 -15.04
N SER A 151 3.87 -4.11 -14.81
CA SER A 151 2.90 -4.54 -15.83
C SER A 151 3.03 -3.70 -17.09
N LEU A 152 3.19 -2.39 -16.96
CA LEU A 152 3.35 -1.49 -18.09
C LEU A 152 4.61 -1.80 -18.89
N VAL A 153 5.74 -2.05 -18.22
CA VAL A 153 6.99 -2.45 -18.88
C VAL A 153 6.82 -3.78 -19.61
N ILE A 154 6.21 -4.77 -18.97
CA ILE A 154 5.94 -6.09 -19.58
C ILE A 154 5.04 -5.94 -20.81
N MET A 155 3.95 -5.18 -20.71
CA MET A 155 3.03 -4.95 -21.83
C MET A 155 3.74 -4.26 -23.00
N ALA A 156 4.50 -3.19 -22.73
CA ALA A 156 5.23 -2.46 -23.76
C ALA A 156 6.28 -3.34 -24.47
N TRP A 157 6.92 -4.25 -23.72
CA TRP A 157 7.86 -5.24 -24.26
C TRP A 157 7.18 -6.31 -25.12
N LEU A 158 5.97 -6.76 -24.75
CA LEU A 158 5.21 -7.73 -25.51
C LEU A 158 4.59 -7.15 -26.79
N SER A 159 3.98 -5.97 -26.70
CA SER A 159 3.40 -5.27 -27.85
C SER A 159 3.14 -3.80 -27.53
N LEU A 160 3.97 -2.93 -28.10
CA LEU A 160 3.83 -1.48 -27.95
C LEU A 160 2.49 -0.93 -28.50
N PRO A 161 1.99 -1.36 -29.68
CA PRO A 161 0.70 -0.88 -30.20
C PRO A 161 -0.48 -1.19 -29.27
N LEU A 162 -0.59 -2.43 -28.78
CA LEU A 162 -1.64 -2.84 -27.86
C LEU A 162 -1.56 -2.10 -26.52
N THR A 163 -0.35 -1.83 -26.04
CA THR A 163 -0.14 -1.06 -24.81
C THR A 163 -0.63 0.37 -24.94
N LEU A 164 -0.37 1.04 -26.07
CA LEU A 164 -0.88 2.38 -26.33
C LEU A 164 -2.40 2.41 -26.40
N VAL A 165 -3.02 1.42 -27.05
CA VAL A 165 -4.49 1.28 -27.08
C VAL A 165 -5.04 1.12 -25.66
N ALA A 166 -4.43 0.25 -24.84
CA ALA A 166 -4.86 0.05 -23.45
C ALA A 166 -4.72 1.33 -22.60
N LEU A 167 -3.61 2.06 -22.73
CA LEU A 167 -3.39 3.33 -22.02
C LEU A 167 -4.38 4.42 -22.45
N ALA A 168 -4.82 4.43 -23.70
CA ALA A 168 -5.79 5.39 -24.20
C ALA A 168 -7.21 5.20 -23.62
N VAL A 169 -7.52 4.01 -23.08
CA VAL A 169 -8.84 3.73 -22.48
C VAL A 169 -9.09 4.59 -21.24
N ALA A 170 -8.10 4.75 -20.36
CA ALA A 170 -8.25 5.53 -19.13
C ALA A 170 -8.64 7.01 -19.35
N PRO A 171 -7.93 7.80 -20.18
CA PRO A 171 -8.32 9.18 -20.48
C PRO A 171 -9.63 9.24 -21.27
N ALA A 172 -9.92 8.28 -22.14
CA ALA A 172 -11.19 8.21 -22.86
C ALA A 172 -12.38 8.04 -21.90
N LEU A 173 -12.29 7.09 -20.95
CA LEU A 173 -13.32 6.88 -19.92
C LEU A 173 -13.47 8.11 -19.01
N TRP A 174 -12.36 8.73 -18.61
CA TRP A 174 -12.39 9.95 -17.80
C TRP A 174 -13.09 11.10 -18.54
N PHE A 175 -12.83 11.25 -19.83
CA PHE A 175 -13.47 12.26 -20.66
C PHE A 175 -14.98 12.02 -20.82
N ILE A 176 -15.40 10.76 -21.03
CA ILE A 176 -16.82 10.38 -21.08
C ILE A 176 -17.49 10.64 -19.73
N ALA A 177 -16.88 10.20 -18.62
CA ALA A 177 -17.43 10.39 -17.27
C ALA A 177 -17.56 11.86 -16.87
N ARG A 178 -16.70 12.74 -17.38
CA ARG A 178 -16.84 14.20 -17.21
C ARG A 178 -17.98 14.80 -18.01
N ARG A 179 -18.36 14.19 -19.14
CA ARG A 179 -19.49 14.64 -19.96
C ARG A 179 -20.83 14.05 -19.54
N SER A 180 -20.84 12.99 -18.73
CA SER A 180 -22.05 12.39 -18.17
C SER A 180 -22.53 13.08 -16.88
N LYS A 181 -21.88 14.18 -16.47
CA LYS A 181 -22.34 15.09 -15.42
C LYS A 181 -22.76 16.41 -16.06
#